data_AF-A0A9E3JNG1-F1
#
_entry.id   AF-A0A9E3JNG1-F1
#
_cell.length_a   1.000
_cell.length_b   1.000
_cell.length_c   1.000
_cell.angle_alpha   90.00
_cell.angle_beta   90.00
_cell.angle_gamma   90.00
#
_symmetry.space_group_name_H-M   'P 1'
#
loop_
_entity.id
_entity.type
_entity.pdbx_description
1 polymer ?
#
loop_
_entity_poly.entity_id
_entity_poly.type
_entity_poly.pdbx_seq_one_letter_code
_entity_poly.pdbx_strand_id
1 'polypeptide(L)'
;MTEYDKSKYHRIYGESKRRIVYKKTDAFDYALMSLLCAVVVWFSYGRDNPITYIGIAASLWMLVAFPMRHGWAPAVPLVVRRPQEILYSILYKVENLKWVYFFGIAVLLLENYLIRITPTWPHHVELMRKIALWLFYLHFGAITAYRTCIYYAHLRKRALVREVLLQTVWKKNIEQQRSMAVEITHAYLTGILTHIILIAPWYIVITHFDFSVLFVVATLAINFFTQSQHLKLLNAWYYRDHWLSHNSEFDFIYLHGSHHDAIPSGLIGVAGNGHLEGFTRHGLGAPIPFYNPLMAMFIYNLEIKGDIDAHQYIPGVFPGADINRQTVAQHSMHHFGRLKPYSFGMGADKPGANEDYVRKLKYLPEELKNSIRIDEELDDFEWNSKMHADYLKLVEKYEGPQ
;
A
#
# COMPACT_ATOMS: atom_id res chain seq x y z
N MET A 1 28.25 -6.46 -2.86
CA MET A 1 26.88 -6.70 -3.33
C MET A 1 26.51 -8.11 -2.94
N THR A 2 25.48 -8.29 -2.13
CA THR A 2 24.90 -9.61 -1.88
C THR A 2 23.98 -9.95 -3.04
N GLU A 3 24.33 -10.98 -3.80
CA GLU A 3 23.49 -11.58 -4.83
C GLU A 3 22.16 -12.05 -4.21
N TYR A 4 21.02 -11.72 -4.83
CA TYR A 4 19.72 -12.16 -4.32
C TYR A 4 19.49 -13.64 -4.68
N ASP A 5 19.22 -14.47 -3.66
CA ASP A 5 18.93 -15.89 -3.85
C ASP A 5 17.49 -16.10 -4.35
N LYS A 6 17.34 -16.38 -5.65
CA LYS A 6 16.05 -16.66 -6.29
C LYS A 6 15.27 -17.79 -5.61
N SER A 7 15.93 -18.83 -5.13
CA SER A 7 15.27 -19.97 -4.48
C SER A 7 14.57 -19.56 -3.19
N LYS A 8 15.12 -18.57 -2.48
CA LYS A 8 14.52 -17.96 -1.29
C LYS A 8 13.41 -16.98 -1.65
N TYR A 9 13.66 -16.09 -2.62
CA TYR A 9 12.73 -15.02 -2.97
C TYR A 9 11.50 -15.51 -3.75
N HIS A 10 11.62 -16.61 -4.49
CA HIS A 10 10.52 -17.19 -5.28
C HIS A 10 9.99 -18.50 -4.70
N ARG A 11 10.25 -18.77 -3.42
CA ARG A 11 9.72 -19.95 -2.73
C ARG A 11 8.21 -19.87 -2.58
N ILE A 12 7.49 -20.93 -2.95
CA ILE A 12 6.06 -21.12 -2.68
C ILE A 12 5.89 -22.55 -2.13
N TYR A 13 5.19 -22.70 -1.01
CA TYR A 13 4.84 -23.97 -0.38
C TYR A 13 3.65 -24.66 -1.09
N GLY A 14 2.68 -23.88 -1.57
CA GLY A 14 1.48 -24.34 -2.26
C GLY A 14 1.60 -24.32 -3.79
N GLU A 15 0.45 -24.23 -4.45
CA GLU A 15 0.40 -24.10 -5.90
C GLU A 15 0.73 -22.66 -6.32
N SER A 16 1.72 -22.50 -7.20
CA SER A 16 1.99 -21.20 -7.82
C SER A 16 0.94 -20.91 -8.88
N LYS A 17 0.17 -19.84 -8.70
CA LYS A 17 -0.84 -19.41 -9.66
C LYS A 17 -0.83 -17.90 -9.78
N ARG A 18 -0.38 -17.44 -10.95
CA ARG A 18 -0.26 -16.02 -11.25
C ARG A 18 -1.62 -15.34 -11.40
N ARG A 19 -1.77 -14.17 -10.77
CA ARG A 19 -3.00 -13.37 -10.79
C ARG A 19 -2.66 -11.89 -10.91
N ILE A 20 -3.46 -11.16 -11.67
CA ILE A 20 -3.40 -9.69 -11.78
C ILE A 20 -4.80 -9.04 -11.78
N VAL A 21 -5.84 -9.83 -12.04
CA VAL A 21 -7.23 -9.37 -12.04
C VAL A 21 -8.12 -10.39 -11.32
N TYR A 22 -9.24 -9.89 -10.79
CA TYR A 22 -10.35 -10.73 -10.37
C TYR A 22 -11.10 -11.34 -11.56
N LYS A 23 -11.83 -12.41 -11.27
CA LYS A 23 -12.72 -13.12 -12.18
C LYS A 23 -14.10 -13.18 -11.56
N LYS A 24 -15.13 -13.32 -12.40
CA LYS A 24 -16.52 -13.52 -11.92
C LYS A 24 -16.69 -14.65 -10.89
N THR A 25 -15.83 -15.67 -10.92
CA THR A 25 -15.82 -16.80 -9.99
C THR A 25 -15.27 -16.46 -8.61
N ASP A 26 -14.58 -15.33 -8.45
CA ASP A 26 -13.98 -14.93 -7.17
C ASP A 26 -14.99 -14.18 -6.28
N ALA A 27 -16.26 -14.07 -6.70
CA ALA A 27 -17.26 -13.24 -6.03
C ALA A 27 -17.45 -13.59 -4.54
N PHE A 28 -17.48 -14.87 -4.20
CA PHE A 28 -17.64 -15.28 -2.80
C PHE A 28 -16.37 -15.05 -1.97
N ASP A 29 -15.18 -15.26 -2.55
CA ASP A 29 -13.92 -14.94 -1.88
C ASP A 29 -13.78 -13.42 -1.64
N TYR A 30 -14.13 -12.60 -2.64
CA TYR A 30 -14.14 -11.14 -2.52
C TYR A 30 -15.15 -10.66 -1.48
N ALA A 31 -16.32 -11.31 -1.40
CA ALA A 31 -17.31 -11.04 -0.38
C ALA A 31 -16.81 -11.39 1.03
N LEU A 32 -16.13 -12.53 1.17
CA LEU A 32 -15.52 -12.93 2.44
C LEU A 32 -14.39 -11.97 2.83
N MET A 33 -13.52 -11.57 1.90
CA MET A 33 -12.47 -10.57 2.14
C MET A 33 -13.08 -9.23 2.60
N SER A 34 -14.16 -8.77 1.97
CA SER A 34 -14.86 -7.53 2.36
C SER A 34 -15.48 -7.65 3.75
N LEU A 35 -16.05 -8.81 4.10
CA LEU A 35 -16.55 -9.08 5.45
C LEU A 35 -15.41 -9.08 6.48
N LEU A 36 -14.27 -9.71 6.17
CA LEU A 36 -13.09 -9.71 7.03
C LEU A 36 -12.55 -8.29 7.24
N CYS A 37 -12.59 -7.43 6.23
CA CYS A 37 -12.26 -6.01 6.39
C CYS A 37 -13.19 -5.33 7.39
N ALA A 38 -14.50 -5.52 7.28
CA ALA A 38 -15.48 -4.98 8.23
C ALA A 38 -15.23 -5.50 9.67
N VAL A 39 -14.86 -6.77 9.81
CA VAL A 39 -14.47 -7.38 11.09
C VAL A 39 -13.22 -6.72 11.67
N VAL A 40 -12.15 -6.55 10.88
CA VAL A 40 -10.93 -5.86 11.31
C VAL A 40 -11.24 -4.44 11.78
N VAL A 41 -12.04 -3.71 11.01
CA VAL A 41 -12.49 -2.35 11.34
C VAL A 41 -13.24 -2.33 12.67
N TRP A 42 -14.24 -3.21 12.84
CA TRP A 42 -15.05 -3.28 14.04
C TRP A 42 -14.21 -3.57 15.29
N PHE A 43 -13.32 -4.56 15.23
CA PHE A 43 -12.50 -4.96 16.37
C PHE A 43 -11.34 -4.01 16.67
N SER A 44 -10.87 -3.25 15.68
CA SER A 44 -9.79 -2.29 15.88
C SER A 44 -10.31 -0.98 16.46
N TYR A 45 -11.42 -0.45 15.92
CA TYR A 45 -11.90 0.89 16.24
C TYR A 45 -13.08 0.93 17.22
N GLY A 46 -13.87 -0.14 17.29
CA GLY A 46 -15.05 -0.24 18.16
C GLY A 46 -16.29 0.48 17.60
N ARG A 47 -17.46 0.14 18.15
CA ARG A 47 -18.77 0.62 17.64
C ARG A 47 -18.97 2.13 17.71
N ASP A 48 -18.31 2.80 18.66
CA ASP A 48 -18.54 4.23 18.93
C ASP A 48 -17.59 5.13 18.11
N ASN A 49 -16.67 4.55 17.34
CA ASN A 49 -15.72 5.28 16.52
C ASN A 49 -16.29 5.55 15.11
N PRO A 50 -16.30 6.81 14.62
CA PRO A 50 -16.80 7.14 13.28
C PRO A 50 -16.09 6.39 12.14
N ILE A 51 -14.81 6.07 12.29
CA ILE A 51 -14.03 5.32 11.29
C ILE A 51 -14.63 3.93 11.06
N THR A 52 -15.25 3.33 12.09
CA THR A 52 -15.93 2.04 11.98
C THR A 52 -17.03 2.07 10.93
N TYR A 53 -17.89 3.09 10.98
CA TYR A 53 -18.99 3.24 10.04
C TYR A 53 -18.51 3.53 8.62
N ILE A 54 -17.45 4.34 8.46
CA ILE A 54 -16.84 4.62 7.15
C ILE A 54 -16.26 3.32 6.56
N GLY A 55 -15.52 2.54 7.35
CA GLY A 55 -14.92 1.28 6.90
C GLY A 55 -15.96 0.22 6.55
N ILE A 56 -17.04 0.09 7.34
CA ILE A 56 -18.15 -0.82 7.03
C ILE A 56 -18.88 -0.39 5.75
N ALA A 57 -19.19 0.91 5.61
CA ALA A 57 -19.85 1.41 4.41
C ALA A 57 -19.00 1.19 3.14
N ALA A 58 -17.68 1.44 3.22
CA ALA A 58 -16.77 1.15 2.13
C ALA A 58 -16.71 -0.35 1.81
N SER A 59 -16.69 -1.22 2.83
CA SER A 59 -16.73 -2.69 2.65
C SER A 59 -18.02 -3.15 1.97
N LEU A 60 -19.17 -2.58 2.34
CA LEU A 60 -20.45 -2.86 1.68
C LEU A 60 -20.47 -2.38 0.23
N TRP A 61 -19.87 -1.22 -0.06
CA TRP A 61 -19.73 -0.75 -1.43
C TRP A 61 -18.89 -1.71 -2.28
N MET A 62 -17.81 -2.29 -1.75
CA MET A 62 -17.01 -3.30 -2.46
C MET A 62 -17.88 -4.49 -2.91
N LEU A 63 -18.82 -4.96 -2.08
CA LEU A 63 -19.76 -6.03 -2.43
C LEU A 63 -20.69 -5.67 -3.60
N VAL A 64 -21.04 -4.39 -3.73
CA VAL A 64 -21.89 -3.88 -4.82
C VAL A 64 -21.06 -3.66 -6.08
N ALA A 65 -19.87 -3.08 -5.94
CA ALA A 65 -18.99 -2.75 -7.06
C ALA A 65 -18.48 -4.01 -7.78
N PHE A 66 -18.17 -5.08 -7.05
CA PHE A 66 -17.66 -6.32 -7.64
C PHE A 66 -18.56 -6.91 -8.74
N PRO A 67 -19.85 -7.23 -8.49
CA PRO A 67 -20.72 -7.80 -9.53
C PRO A 67 -21.01 -6.79 -10.66
N MET A 68 -21.01 -5.48 -10.38
CA MET A 68 -21.14 -4.47 -11.43
C MET A 68 -19.96 -4.48 -12.40
N ARG A 69 -18.75 -4.80 -11.92
CA ARG A 69 -17.51 -4.70 -12.70
C ARG A 69 -17.09 -6.03 -13.31
N HIS A 70 -17.21 -7.12 -12.56
CA HIS A 70 -16.74 -8.45 -12.97
C HIS A 70 -17.87 -9.41 -13.34
N GLY A 71 -19.12 -9.07 -13.03
CA GLY A 71 -20.22 -10.02 -13.02
C GLY A 71 -20.12 -10.98 -11.83
N TRP A 72 -20.94 -12.03 -11.86
CA TRP A 72 -21.03 -12.99 -10.77
C TRP A 72 -21.13 -14.42 -11.32
N ALA A 73 -20.37 -15.33 -10.73
CA ALA A 73 -20.52 -16.76 -10.92
C ALA A 73 -20.26 -17.48 -9.59
N PRO A 74 -21.11 -18.43 -9.19
CA PRO A 74 -20.90 -19.15 -7.94
C PRO A 74 -19.68 -20.06 -8.08
N ALA A 75 -18.83 -20.07 -7.06
CA ALA A 75 -17.71 -21.00 -6.93
C ALA A 75 -17.47 -21.30 -5.45
N VAL A 76 -16.93 -22.46 -5.11
CA VAL A 76 -16.56 -22.73 -3.73
C VAL A 76 -15.38 -21.81 -3.35
N PRO A 77 -15.47 -21.05 -2.23
CA PRO A 77 -14.39 -20.18 -1.80
C PRO A 77 -13.06 -20.92 -1.63
N LEU A 78 -11.98 -20.23 -1.94
CA LEU A 78 -10.62 -20.74 -1.84
C LEU A 78 -10.27 -21.21 -0.43
N VAL A 79 -10.70 -20.47 0.60
CA VAL A 79 -10.49 -20.85 2.02
C VAL A 79 -11.10 -22.21 2.37
N VAL A 80 -12.16 -22.62 1.68
CA VAL A 80 -12.81 -23.93 1.88
C VAL A 80 -12.13 -25.00 1.05
N ARG A 81 -11.79 -24.68 -0.21
CA ARG A 81 -11.14 -25.62 -1.13
C ARG A 81 -9.71 -25.97 -0.74
N ARG A 82 -8.97 -24.99 -0.20
CA ARG A 82 -7.54 -25.08 0.13
C ARG A 82 -7.25 -24.34 1.44
N PRO A 83 -7.76 -24.82 2.59
CA PRO A 83 -7.58 -24.15 3.87
C PRO A 83 -6.11 -23.99 4.29
N GLN A 84 -5.22 -24.87 3.82
CA GLN A 84 -3.78 -24.79 4.09
C GLN A 84 -3.12 -23.52 3.54
N GLU A 85 -3.71 -22.86 2.53
CA GLU A 85 -3.18 -21.60 1.97
C GLU A 85 -3.18 -20.47 3.00
N ILE A 86 -4.10 -20.51 3.98
CA ILE A 86 -4.10 -19.55 5.11
C ILE A 86 -2.81 -19.70 5.93
N LEU A 87 -2.41 -20.94 6.22
CA LEU A 87 -1.19 -21.22 6.97
C LEU A 87 0.05 -20.84 6.16
N TYR A 88 0.07 -21.14 4.86
CA TYR A 88 1.17 -20.74 3.98
C TYR A 88 1.31 -19.22 3.90
N SER A 89 0.20 -18.49 3.77
CA SER A 89 0.20 -17.03 3.79
C SER A 89 0.84 -16.47 5.07
N ILE A 90 0.43 -16.98 6.25
CA ILE A 90 1.02 -16.59 7.53
C ILE A 90 2.52 -16.92 7.59
N LEU A 91 2.92 -18.13 7.18
CA LEU A 91 4.31 -18.55 7.16
C LEU A 91 5.16 -17.64 6.26
N TYR A 92 4.67 -17.27 5.08
CA TYR A 92 5.38 -16.34 4.21
C TYR A 92 5.60 -14.98 4.88
N LYS A 93 4.60 -14.43 5.58
CA LYS A 93 4.75 -13.16 6.30
C LYS A 93 5.79 -13.27 7.42
N VAL A 94 5.74 -14.36 8.20
CA VAL A 94 6.71 -14.63 9.27
C VAL A 94 8.14 -14.78 8.73
N GLU A 95 8.33 -15.55 7.65
CA GLU A 95 9.64 -15.72 7.01
C GLU A 95 10.20 -14.43 6.42
N ASN A 96 9.32 -13.47 6.08
CA ASN A 96 9.73 -12.20 5.54
C ASN A 96 10.07 -11.16 6.63
N LEU A 97 9.73 -11.40 7.91
CA LEU A 97 10.01 -10.47 9.01
C LEU A 97 11.49 -10.09 9.09
N LYS A 98 11.75 -8.82 9.39
CA LYS A 98 13.10 -8.27 9.57
C LYS A 98 13.32 -7.90 11.03
N TRP A 99 14.58 -7.89 11.47
CA TRP A 99 14.93 -7.55 12.86
C TRP A 99 14.39 -6.18 13.31
N VAL A 100 14.27 -5.21 12.40
CA VAL A 100 13.73 -3.86 12.69
C VAL A 100 12.29 -3.90 13.22
N TYR A 101 11.48 -4.87 12.78
CA TYR A 101 10.12 -5.08 13.28
C TYR A 101 10.14 -5.44 14.77
N PHE A 102 10.94 -6.44 15.14
CA PHE A 102 11.10 -6.87 16.53
C PHE A 102 11.74 -5.79 17.40
N PHE A 103 12.67 -5.01 16.84
CA PHE A 103 13.29 -3.90 17.54
C PHE A 103 12.28 -2.79 17.88
N GLY A 104 11.39 -2.42 16.94
CA GLY A 104 10.29 -1.49 17.21
C GLY A 104 9.39 -1.95 18.36
N ILE A 105 9.00 -3.23 18.36
CA ILE A 105 8.22 -3.84 19.45
C ILE A 105 8.99 -3.78 20.77
N ALA A 106 10.27 -4.17 20.77
CA ALA A 106 11.09 -4.19 21.98
C ALA A 106 11.22 -2.80 22.62
N VAL A 107 11.33 -1.74 21.81
CA VAL A 107 11.40 -0.36 22.28
C VAL A 107 10.08 0.06 22.94
N LEU A 108 8.93 -0.23 22.31
CA LEU A 108 7.61 0.05 22.89
C LEU A 108 7.41 -0.69 24.23
N LEU A 109 7.77 -1.98 24.27
CA LEU A 109 7.64 -2.80 25.48
C LEU A 109 8.58 -2.32 26.59
N LEU A 110 9.80 -1.90 26.24
CA LEU A 110 10.75 -1.34 27.19
C LEU A 110 10.22 -0.02 27.78
N GLU A 111 9.67 0.88 26.96
CA GLU A 111 9.04 2.11 27.44
C GLU A 111 7.90 1.81 28.43
N ASN A 112 7.01 0.87 28.11
CA ASN A 112 5.91 0.47 28.98
C ASN A 112 6.40 -0.19 30.28
N TYR A 113 7.46 -1.00 30.21
CA TYR A 113 8.09 -1.57 31.40
C TYR A 113 8.66 -0.47 32.30
N LEU A 114 9.39 0.50 31.73
CA LEU A 114 9.96 1.62 32.47
C LEU A 114 8.86 2.45 33.15
N ILE A 115 7.79 2.82 32.43
CA ILE A 115 6.62 3.53 33.00
C ILE A 115 6.08 2.78 34.23
N ARG A 116 5.96 1.46 34.14
CA ARG A 116 5.42 0.62 35.22
C ARG A 116 6.33 0.56 36.45
N ILE A 117 7.66 0.55 36.27
CA ILE A 117 8.61 0.49 37.40
C ILE A 117 8.97 1.86 37.97
N THR A 118 8.65 2.95 37.28
CA THR A 118 8.85 4.33 37.75
C THR A 118 7.53 5.13 37.87
N PRO A 119 6.51 4.63 38.58
CA PRO A 119 5.17 5.26 38.59
C PRO A 119 5.14 6.66 39.21
N THR A 120 6.16 7.03 39.99
CA THR A 120 6.29 8.37 40.60
C THR A 120 6.91 9.41 39.68
N TRP A 121 7.46 8.99 38.53
CA TRP A 121 8.04 9.92 37.57
C TRP A 121 6.94 10.62 36.76
N PRO A 122 7.17 11.86 36.30
CA PRO A 122 6.18 12.62 35.54
C PRO A 122 6.06 12.12 34.09
N HIS A 123 5.56 10.90 33.88
CA HIS A 123 5.39 10.30 32.56
C HIS A 123 4.29 10.97 31.71
N HIS A 124 3.28 11.56 32.36
CA HIS A 124 2.15 12.22 31.70
C HIS A 124 1.44 11.34 30.64
N VAL A 125 1.23 10.06 30.95
CA VAL A 125 0.64 9.05 30.04
C VAL A 125 -0.71 9.49 29.45
N GLU A 126 -1.61 10.03 30.26
CA GLU A 126 -2.93 10.51 29.79
C GLU A 126 -2.83 11.66 28.79
N LEU A 127 -1.84 12.55 28.95
CA LEU A 127 -1.58 13.60 27.98
C LEU A 127 -1.07 13.00 26.67
N MET A 128 -0.11 12.09 26.74
CA MET A 128 0.45 11.41 25.56
C MET A 128 -0.61 10.60 24.81
N ARG A 129 -1.53 9.93 25.51
CA ARG A 129 -2.67 9.22 24.92
C ARG A 129 -3.59 10.15 24.14
N LYS A 130 -3.94 11.31 24.72
CA LYS A 130 -4.74 12.33 24.00
C LYS A 130 -4.00 12.85 22.77
N ILE A 131 -2.71 13.16 22.88
CA ILE A 131 -1.88 13.60 21.75
C ILE A 131 -1.88 12.52 20.66
N ALA A 132 -1.65 11.26 21.01
CA ALA A 132 -1.61 10.15 20.06
C ALA A 132 -2.90 10.02 19.26
N LEU A 133 -4.06 10.09 19.94
CA LEU A 133 -5.37 10.05 19.29
C LEU A 133 -5.59 11.24 18.36
N TRP A 134 -5.21 12.46 18.77
CA TRP A 134 -5.30 13.64 17.91
C TRP A 134 -4.41 13.53 16.67
N LEU A 135 -3.18 13.04 16.81
CA LEU A 135 -2.27 12.82 15.68
C LEU A 135 -2.82 11.77 14.71
N PHE A 136 -3.43 10.70 15.25
CA PHE A 136 -4.09 9.67 14.46
C PHE A 136 -5.25 10.24 13.63
N TYR A 137 -6.17 10.99 14.26
CA TYR A 137 -7.29 11.60 13.53
C TYR A 137 -6.84 12.70 12.56
N LEU A 138 -5.82 13.47 12.93
CA LEU A 138 -5.23 14.49 12.04
C LEU A 138 -4.61 13.84 10.80
N HIS A 139 -3.86 12.74 10.96
CA HIS A 139 -3.33 11.96 9.85
C HIS A 139 -4.46 11.44 8.94
N PHE A 140 -5.44 10.74 9.53
CA PHE A 140 -6.55 10.17 8.77
C PHE A 140 -7.33 11.24 8.01
N GLY A 141 -7.67 12.35 8.69
CA GLY A 141 -8.39 13.48 8.12
C GLY A 141 -7.61 14.19 7.02
N ALA A 142 -6.32 14.48 7.22
CA ALA A 142 -5.48 15.18 6.25
C ALA A 142 -5.29 14.37 4.96
N ILE A 143 -4.95 13.08 5.08
CA ILE A 143 -4.80 12.20 3.91
C ILE A 143 -6.14 11.98 3.20
N THR A 144 -7.23 11.80 3.95
CA THR A 144 -8.58 11.67 3.37
C THR A 144 -8.98 12.93 2.61
N ALA A 145 -8.72 14.12 3.16
CA ALA A 145 -8.98 15.39 2.48
C ALA A 145 -8.14 15.50 1.20
N TYR A 146 -6.85 15.17 1.26
CA TYR A 146 -5.99 15.15 0.08
C TYR A 146 -6.50 14.21 -1.02
N ARG A 147 -6.85 12.97 -0.65
CA ARG A 147 -7.46 11.99 -1.55
C ARG A 147 -8.80 12.47 -2.13
N THR A 148 -9.59 13.19 -1.33
CA THR A 148 -10.89 13.74 -1.76
C THR A 148 -10.72 14.86 -2.80
N CYS A 149 -9.68 15.69 -2.68
CA CYS A 149 -9.33 16.67 -3.71
C CYS A 149 -8.98 15.99 -5.05
N ILE A 150 -8.21 14.90 -5.00
CA ILE A 150 -7.86 14.11 -6.19
C ILE A 150 -9.12 13.48 -6.79
N TYR A 151 -10.01 12.94 -5.96
CA TYR A 151 -11.28 12.35 -6.37
C TYR A 151 -12.16 13.35 -7.11
N TYR A 152 -12.30 14.55 -6.55
CA TYR A 152 -13.03 15.64 -7.18
C TYR A 152 -12.43 16.04 -8.54
N ALA A 153 -11.11 16.13 -8.64
CA ALA A 153 -10.42 16.41 -9.91
C ALA A 153 -10.69 15.32 -10.97
N HIS A 154 -10.64 14.05 -10.57
CA HIS A 154 -10.94 12.91 -11.45
C HIS A 154 -12.41 12.95 -11.93
N LEU A 155 -13.36 13.24 -11.04
CA LEU A 155 -14.77 13.35 -11.41
C LEU A 155 -15.02 14.50 -12.39
N ARG A 156 -14.39 15.66 -12.19
CA ARG A 156 -14.49 16.81 -13.10
C ARG A 156 -13.88 16.52 -14.46
N LYS A 157 -12.76 15.80 -14.49
CA LYS A 157 -12.03 15.41 -15.71
C LYS A 157 -12.36 13.98 -16.17
N ARG A 158 -13.53 13.44 -15.83
CA ARG A 158 -13.90 12.04 -16.11
C ARG A 158 -13.83 11.64 -17.59
N ALA A 159 -14.03 12.59 -18.50
CA ALA A 159 -13.89 12.37 -19.94
C ALA A 159 -12.42 12.10 -20.32
N LEU A 160 -11.49 12.92 -19.81
CA LEU A 160 -10.05 12.72 -19.97
C LEU A 160 -9.60 11.41 -19.34
N VAL A 161 -10.10 11.09 -18.13
CA VAL A 161 -9.82 9.80 -17.48
C VAL A 161 -10.21 8.64 -18.40
N ARG A 162 -11.41 8.68 -18.99
CA ARG A 162 -11.87 7.66 -19.95
C ARG A 162 -10.94 7.58 -21.17
N GLU A 163 -10.63 8.73 -21.77
CA GLU A 163 -9.82 8.84 -22.97
C GLU A 163 -8.43 8.22 -22.78
N VAL A 164 -7.76 8.56 -21.69
CA VAL A 164 -6.45 8.00 -21.33
C VAL A 164 -6.57 6.49 -21.14
N LEU A 165 -7.50 6.01 -20.31
CA LEU A 165 -7.59 4.58 -20.01
C LEU A 165 -7.94 3.72 -21.24
N LEU A 166 -8.69 4.26 -22.21
CA LEU A 166 -8.97 3.58 -23.49
C LEU A 166 -7.73 3.39 -24.38
N GLN A 167 -6.64 4.11 -24.11
CA GLN A 167 -5.34 3.95 -24.79
C GLN A 167 -4.40 3.00 -24.03
N THR A 168 -4.88 2.34 -22.98
CA THR A 168 -4.09 1.40 -22.16
C THR A 168 -4.70 0.01 -22.16
N VAL A 169 -4.11 -0.93 -21.41
CA VAL A 169 -4.67 -2.28 -21.23
C VAL A 169 -6.06 -2.29 -20.59
N TRP A 170 -6.46 -1.19 -19.95
CA TRP A 170 -7.78 -1.03 -19.34
C TRP A 170 -8.90 -0.85 -20.35
N LYS A 171 -8.59 -0.66 -21.65
CA LYS A 171 -9.57 -0.45 -22.73
C LYS A 171 -10.75 -1.41 -22.66
N LYS A 172 -10.50 -2.72 -22.57
CA LYS A 172 -11.55 -3.75 -22.54
C LYS A 172 -12.51 -3.58 -21.35
N ASN A 173 -11.96 -3.22 -20.18
CA ASN A 173 -12.77 -3.01 -18.98
C ASN A 173 -13.59 -1.71 -19.14
N ILE A 174 -12.95 -0.63 -19.58
CA ILE A 174 -13.58 0.70 -19.70
C ILE A 174 -14.64 0.77 -20.80
N GLU A 175 -14.47 0.07 -21.92
CA GLU A 175 -15.47 -0.01 -22.99
C GLU A 175 -16.80 -0.59 -22.50
N GLN A 176 -16.74 -1.53 -21.56
CA GLN A 176 -17.92 -2.18 -20.97
C GLN A 176 -18.55 -1.35 -19.85
N GLN A 177 -17.83 -0.36 -19.30
CA GLN A 177 -18.33 0.46 -18.20
C GLN A 177 -19.26 1.58 -18.68
N ARG A 178 -20.46 1.59 -18.09
CA ARG A 178 -21.50 2.59 -18.37
C ARG A 178 -21.17 3.97 -17.81
N SER A 179 -20.44 4.03 -16.69
CA SER A 179 -20.16 5.29 -16.00
C SER A 179 -18.76 5.32 -15.40
N MET A 180 -17.95 6.26 -15.88
CA MET A 180 -16.65 6.54 -15.26
C MET A 180 -16.76 7.04 -13.83
N ALA A 181 -17.88 7.66 -13.45
CA ALA A 181 -18.08 8.10 -12.08
C ALA A 181 -18.08 6.91 -11.11
N VAL A 182 -18.63 5.76 -11.51
CA VAL A 182 -18.62 4.53 -10.69
C VAL A 182 -17.19 4.02 -10.52
N GLU A 183 -16.40 3.94 -11.60
CA GLU A 183 -15.00 3.51 -11.55
C GLU A 183 -14.13 4.42 -10.67
N ILE A 184 -14.30 5.74 -10.80
CA ILE A 184 -13.59 6.73 -9.99
C ILE A 184 -14.00 6.64 -8.52
N THR A 185 -15.30 6.44 -8.24
CA THR A 185 -15.82 6.26 -6.87
C THR A 185 -15.32 4.95 -6.26
N HIS A 186 -15.27 3.87 -7.03
CA HIS A 186 -14.71 2.59 -6.61
C HIS A 186 -13.23 2.72 -6.22
N ALA A 187 -12.43 3.41 -7.03
CA ALA A 187 -11.03 3.68 -6.71
C ALA A 187 -10.87 4.52 -5.43
N TYR A 188 -11.69 5.55 -5.25
CA TYR A 188 -11.69 6.34 -4.01
C TYR A 188 -12.02 5.50 -2.78
N LEU A 189 -13.08 4.69 -2.84
CA LEU A 189 -13.51 3.86 -1.70
C LEU A 189 -12.54 2.70 -1.43
N THR A 190 -11.90 2.15 -2.47
CA THR A 190 -10.79 1.20 -2.32
C THR A 190 -9.66 1.82 -1.50
N GLY A 191 -9.19 3.02 -1.88
CA GLY A 191 -8.13 3.70 -1.14
C GLY A 191 -8.53 4.12 0.27
N ILE A 192 -9.77 4.54 0.50
CA ILE A 192 -10.26 4.84 1.86
C ILE A 192 -10.28 3.57 2.72
N LEU A 193 -10.81 2.46 2.20
CA LEU A 193 -10.86 1.20 2.94
C LEU A 193 -9.46 0.67 3.24
N THR A 194 -8.57 0.63 2.24
CA THR A 194 -7.17 0.22 2.45
C THR A 194 -6.50 1.11 3.49
N HIS A 195 -6.70 2.43 3.46
CA HIS A 195 -6.11 3.35 4.43
C HIS A 195 -6.61 3.10 5.86
N ILE A 196 -7.91 2.91 6.04
CA ILE A 196 -8.50 2.55 7.34
C ILE A 196 -7.92 1.24 7.86
N ILE A 197 -7.81 0.21 7.02
CA ILE A 197 -7.28 -1.09 7.42
C ILE A 197 -5.79 -1.00 7.77
N LEU A 198 -5.01 -0.26 6.97
CA LEU A 198 -3.56 -0.09 7.15
C LEU A 198 -3.18 0.55 8.48
N ILE A 199 -3.93 1.57 8.93
CA ILE A 199 -3.63 2.29 10.18
C ILE A 199 -4.26 1.64 11.42
N ALA A 200 -5.01 0.54 11.25
CA ALA A 200 -5.65 -0.16 12.36
C ALA A 200 -4.64 -0.71 13.41
N PRO A 201 -3.50 -1.32 13.04
CA PRO A 201 -2.47 -1.70 14.01
C PRO A 201 -1.96 -0.52 14.83
N TRP A 202 -1.78 0.66 14.21
CA TRP A 202 -1.35 1.87 14.92
C TRP A 202 -2.41 2.34 15.93
N TYR A 203 -3.68 2.33 15.53
CA TYR A 203 -4.79 2.65 16.44
C TYR A 203 -4.84 1.71 17.65
N ILE A 204 -4.66 0.40 17.43
CA ILE A 204 -4.60 -0.58 18.52
C ILE A 204 -3.44 -0.24 19.47
N VAL A 205 -2.25 0.04 18.94
CA VAL A 205 -1.09 0.38 19.77
C VAL A 205 -1.35 1.62 20.63
N ILE A 206 -1.83 2.72 20.05
CA ILE A 206 -2.03 3.98 20.80
C ILE A 206 -3.18 3.93 21.83
N THR A 207 -4.06 2.94 21.73
CA THR A 207 -5.17 2.75 22.68
C THR A 207 -4.83 1.77 23.80
N HIS A 208 -3.89 0.85 23.57
CA HIS A 208 -3.56 -0.24 24.51
C HIS A 208 -2.19 -0.11 25.18
N PHE A 209 -1.29 0.71 24.64
CA PHE A 209 0.04 0.94 25.21
C PHE A 209 0.20 2.39 25.67
N ASP A 210 1.03 2.57 26.68
CA ASP A 210 1.35 3.87 27.25
C ASP A 210 2.61 4.44 26.60
N PHE A 211 2.64 5.77 26.49
CA PHE A 211 3.77 6.55 26.00
C PHE A 211 4.12 7.61 27.05
N SER A 212 5.42 7.84 27.25
CA SER A 212 5.96 8.73 28.27
C SER A 212 6.49 10.00 27.66
N VAL A 213 6.07 11.16 28.18
CA VAL A 213 6.64 12.45 27.74
C VAL A 213 8.14 12.55 28.03
N LEU A 214 8.62 11.91 29.11
CA LEU A 214 10.03 11.91 29.50
C LEU A 214 10.92 11.18 28.49
N PHE A 215 10.37 10.18 27.81
CA PHE A 215 11.12 9.35 26.88
C PHE A 215 10.93 9.78 25.42
N VAL A 216 10.17 10.84 25.13
CA VAL A 216 9.90 11.32 23.76
C VAL A 216 11.19 11.53 22.97
N VAL A 217 12.17 12.26 23.52
CA VAL A 217 13.41 12.56 22.79
C VAL A 217 14.18 11.27 22.45
N ALA A 218 14.32 10.37 23.44
CA ALA A 218 15.04 9.11 23.26
C ALA A 218 14.31 8.18 22.27
N THR A 219 13.00 8.00 22.44
CA THR A 219 12.18 7.15 21.57
C THR A 219 12.12 7.68 20.15
N LEU A 220 12.04 9.00 19.94
CA LEU A 220 12.12 9.59 18.59
C LEU A 220 13.47 9.31 17.91
N ALA A 221 14.59 9.44 18.63
CA ALA A 221 15.91 9.14 18.09
C ALA A 221 16.05 7.65 17.72
N ILE A 222 15.59 6.75 18.61
CA ILE A 222 15.61 5.30 18.36
C ILE A 222 14.70 4.94 17.18
N ASN A 223 13.51 5.51 17.09
CA ASN A 223 12.58 5.25 15.99
C ASN A 223 13.12 5.79 14.66
N PHE A 224 13.80 6.93 14.67
CA PHE A 224 14.49 7.47 13.49
C PHE A 224 15.58 6.51 13.01
N PHE A 225 16.42 6.02 13.93
CA PHE A 225 17.41 5.02 13.60
C PHE A 225 16.75 3.75 13.04
N THR A 226 15.71 3.23 13.71
CA THR A 226 14.97 2.04 13.27
C THR A 226 14.40 2.20 11.88
N GLN A 227 13.77 3.35 11.60
CA GLN A 227 13.21 3.66 10.29
C GLN A 227 14.30 3.76 9.22
N SER A 228 15.44 4.37 9.54
CA SER A 228 16.56 4.45 8.59
C SER A 228 17.08 3.07 8.19
N GLN A 229 17.10 2.11 9.12
CA GLN A 229 17.47 0.72 8.81
C GLN A 229 16.35 0.00 8.06
N HIS A 230 15.09 0.26 8.42
CA HIS A 230 13.94 -0.31 7.71
C HIS A 230 13.95 0.10 6.23
N LEU A 231 14.19 1.38 5.92
CA LEU A 231 14.25 1.88 4.54
C LEU A 231 15.29 1.16 3.67
N LYS A 232 16.43 0.74 4.24
CA LYS A 232 17.45 -0.05 3.51
C LYS A 232 16.98 -1.47 3.19
N LEU A 233 16.16 -2.04 4.07
CA LEU A 233 15.62 -3.39 3.93
C LEU A 233 14.29 -3.44 3.16
N LEU A 234 13.64 -2.28 3.03
CA LEU A 234 12.27 -2.14 2.57
C LEU A 234 12.09 -2.69 1.15
N ASN A 235 13.01 -2.40 0.23
CA ASN A 235 12.87 -2.86 -1.15
C ASN A 235 12.85 -4.39 -1.26
N ALA A 236 13.82 -5.06 -0.63
CA ALA A 236 13.92 -6.51 -0.65
C ALA A 236 12.75 -7.18 0.06
N TRP A 237 12.33 -6.63 1.21
CA TRP A 237 11.14 -7.08 1.92
C TRP A 237 9.88 -6.95 1.06
N TYR A 238 9.68 -5.78 0.44
CA TYR A 238 8.52 -5.47 -0.40
C TYR A 238 8.49 -6.35 -1.65
N TYR A 239 9.62 -6.50 -2.35
CA TYR A 239 9.72 -7.35 -3.54
C TYR A 239 9.23 -8.77 -3.25
N ARG A 240 9.71 -9.38 -2.16
CA ARG A 240 9.30 -10.75 -1.78
C ARG A 240 7.80 -10.82 -1.53
N ASP A 241 7.29 -9.88 -0.74
CA ASP A 241 5.89 -9.85 -0.35
C ASP A 241 4.96 -9.64 -1.56
N HIS A 242 5.31 -8.67 -2.41
CA HIS A 242 4.55 -8.32 -3.61
C HIS A 242 4.63 -9.41 -4.68
N TRP A 243 5.78 -10.06 -4.85
CA TRP A 243 5.91 -11.22 -5.73
C TRP A 243 4.99 -12.37 -5.29
N LEU A 244 4.93 -12.65 -3.98
CA LEU A 244 3.99 -13.64 -3.43
C LEU A 244 2.54 -13.25 -3.68
N SER A 245 2.20 -11.98 -3.42
CA SER A 245 0.87 -11.41 -3.67
C SER A 245 0.37 -11.59 -5.10
N HIS A 246 1.27 -11.79 -6.08
CA HIS A 246 0.91 -12.06 -7.46
C HIS A 246 1.08 -13.51 -7.93
N ASN A 247 1.85 -14.33 -7.20
CA ASN A 247 2.14 -15.72 -7.57
C ASN A 247 1.44 -16.74 -6.64
N SER A 248 0.75 -16.28 -5.59
CA SER A 248 -0.18 -17.04 -4.76
C SER A 248 -1.61 -16.56 -5.04
N GLU A 249 -2.51 -17.46 -5.45
CA GLU A 249 -3.91 -17.10 -5.70
C GLU A 249 -4.60 -16.64 -4.40
N PHE A 250 -4.21 -17.19 -3.25
CA PHE A 250 -4.76 -16.79 -1.96
C PHE A 250 -4.35 -15.38 -1.58
N ASP A 251 -3.04 -15.08 -1.62
CA ASP A 251 -2.54 -13.75 -1.26
C ASP A 251 -3.10 -12.70 -2.24
N PHE A 252 -3.22 -13.04 -3.53
CA PHE A 252 -3.87 -12.13 -4.47
C PHE A 252 -5.33 -11.87 -4.08
N ILE A 253 -6.16 -12.90 -3.92
CA ILE A 253 -7.61 -12.69 -3.73
C ILE A 253 -7.95 -12.05 -2.39
N TYR A 254 -7.22 -12.39 -1.32
CA TYR A 254 -7.57 -11.94 0.03
C TYR A 254 -6.76 -10.74 0.50
N LEU A 255 -5.52 -10.56 0.03
CA LEU A 255 -4.65 -9.50 0.53
C LEU A 255 -4.50 -8.39 -0.51
N HIS A 256 -3.99 -8.69 -1.69
CA HIS A 256 -3.42 -7.69 -2.59
C HIS A 256 -4.34 -7.20 -3.72
N GLY A 257 -5.14 -8.10 -4.29
CA GLY A 257 -5.83 -7.90 -5.56
C GLY A 257 -6.83 -6.76 -5.58
N SER A 258 -7.36 -6.33 -4.43
CA SER A 258 -8.27 -5.18 -4.36
C SER A 258 -7.61 -3.88 -4.83
N HIS A 259 -6.28 -3.76 -4.72
CA HIS A 259 -5.51 -2.65 -5.27
C HIS A 259 -5.52 -2.65 -6.81
N HIS A 260 -5.43 -3.82 -7.43
CA HIS A 260 -5.53 -3.99 -8.91
C HIS A 260 -6.95 -3.97 -9.44
N ASP A 261 -7.93 -4.08 -8.56
CA ASP A 261 -9.32 -4.04 -8.94
C ASP A 261 -9.69 -2.65 -9.46
N ALA A 262 -9.24 -1.59 -8.79
CA ALA A 262 -9.59 -0.22 -9.12
C ALA A 262 -8.71 0.40 -10.23
N ILE A 263 -9.22 1.47 -10.86
CA ILE A 263 -8.48 2.18 -11.92
C ILE A 263 -7.14 2.71 -11.38
N PRO A 264 -6.06 2.68 -12.21
CA PRO A 264 -4.71 3.03 -11.81
C PRO A 264 -4.59 4.54 -11.59
N SER A 265 -4.82 5.01 -10.37
CA SER A 265 -4.87 6.43 -10.00
C SER A 265 -4.39 6.65 -8.57
N GLY A 266 -4.02 7.89 -8.19
CA GLY A 266 -3.58 8.15 -6.82
C GLY A 266 -4.65 7.91 -5.76
N LEU A 267 -5.91 7.69 -6.17
CA LEU A 267 -7.01 7.33 -5.29
C LEU A 267 -6.78 6.01 -4.56
N ILE A 268 -6.12 5.04 -5.20
CA ILE A 268 -5.85 3.73 -4.62
C ILE A 268 -4.57 3.69 -3.78
N GLY A 269 -3.74 4.74 -3.87
CA GLY A 269 -2.43 4.78 -3.21
C GLY A 269 -2.53 4.73 -1.69
N VAL A 270 -2.00 3.64 -1.11
CA VAL A 270 -1.84 3.39 0.33
C VAL A 270 -0.67 2.42 0.57
N ALA A 271 0.53 2.79 0.13
CA ALA A 271 1.76 1.98 0.16
C ALA A 271 1.66 0.66 -0.63
N GLY A 272 1.03 0.70 -1.82
CA GLY A 272 0.90 -0.46 -2.71
C GLY A 272 0.15 -1.65 -2.09
N ASN A 273 -0.80 -1.38 -1.19
CA ASN A 273 -1.53 -2.39 -0.43
C ASN A 273 -2.93 -2.64 -1.01
N GLY A 274 -3.33 -3.92 -1.07
CA GLY A 274 -4.75 -4.28 -1.03
C GLY A 274 -5.30 -4.19 0.41
N HIS A 275 -6.60 -4.43 0.59
CA HIS A 275 -7.28 -4.10 1.85
C HIS A 275 -6.65 -4.79 3.07
N LEU A 276 -6.76 -6.13 3.18
CA LEU A 276 -6.21 -6.89 4.31
C LEU A 276 -4.68 -6.95 4.29
N GLU A 277 -4.06 -6.75 3.13
CA GLU A 277 -2.61 -6.68 3.02
C GLU A 277 -2.04 -5.56 3.90
N GLY A 278 -2.66 -4.38 3.90
CA GLY A 278 -2.23 -3.26 4.75
C GLY A 278 -2.20 -3.63 6.24
N PHE A 279 -3.21 -4.36 6.72
CA PHE A 279 -3.24 -4.86 8.10
C PHE A 279 -2.10 -5.85 8.36
N THR A 280 -1.90 -6.82 7.45
CA THR A 280 -0.84 -7.83 7.63
C THR A 280 0.56 -7.23 7.55
N ARG A 281 0.82 -6.30 6.63
CA ARG A 281 2.12 -5.65 6.48
C ARG A 281 2.47 -4.76 7.66
N HIS A 282 1.50 -4.01 8.21
CA HIS A 282 1.77 -3.15 9.36
C HIS A 282 1.66 -3.91 10.70
N GLY A 283 0.76 -4.89 10.83
CA GLY A 283 0.68 -5.74 12.02
C GLY A 283 1.86 -6.72 12.13
N LEU A 284 2.38 -7.22 11.01
CA LEU A 284 3.39 -8.28 10.90
C LEU A 284 4.40 -7.99 9.78
N GLY A 285 5.09 -6.85 9.81
CA GLY A 285 6.14 -6.55 8.82
C GLY A 285 6.83 -5.21 9.00
N ALA A 286 6.07 -4.14 9.21
CA ALA A 286 6.57 -2.78 9.39
C ALA A 286 6.64 -2.42 10.89
N PRO A 287 7.71 -1.75 11.34
CA PRO A 287 7.86 -1.33 12.74
C PRO A 287 6.99 -0.11 13.12
N ILE A 288 6.43 0.59 12.13
CA ILE A 288 5.81 1.92 12.27
C ILE A 288 4.69 1.99 13.32
N PRO A 289 3.77 1.00 13.43
CA PRO A 289 2.72 1.04 14.45
C PRO A 289 3.25 1.15 15.89
N PHE A 290 4.45 0.64 16.15
CA PHE A 290 5.06 0.57 17.48
C PHE A 290 5.90 1.80 17.83
N TYR A 291 6.05 2.74 16.89
CA TYR A 291 6.76 3.98 17.14
C TYR A 291 5.98 4.91 18.08
N ASN A 292 6.72 5.85 18.66
CA ASN A 292 6.16 7.02 19.32
C ASN A 292 5.16 7.72 18.36
N PRO A 293 3.99 8.19 18.84
CA PRO A 293 2.92 8.69 17.99
C PRO A 293 3.32 9.82 17.03
N LEU A 294 4.27 10.68 17.43
CA LEU A 294 4.78 11.75 16.56
C LEU A 294 5.53 11.18 15.35
N MET A 295 6.37 10.18 15.58
CA MET A 295 7.11 9.52 14.51
C MET A 295 6.19 8.68 13.62
N ALA A 296 5.28 7.90 14.22
CA ALA A 296 4.31 7.11 13.46
C ALA A 296 3.49 8.00 12.52
N MET A 297 2.93 9.10 13.02
CA MET A 297 2.19 10.07 12.21
C MET A 297 3.04 10.65 11.07
N PHE A 298 4.27 11.05 11.36
CA PHE A 298 5.19 11.62 10.37
C PHE A 298 5.48 10.62 9.23
N ILE A 299 5.84 9.38 9.59
CA ILE A 299 6.17 8.33 8.61
C ILE A 299 4.94 7.92 7.82
N TYR A 300 3.79 7.67 8.46
CA TYR A 300 2.56 7.34 7.74
C TYR A 300 2.13 8.44 6.76
N ASN A 301 2.28 9.72 7.13
CA ASN A 301 2.02 10.82 6.19
C ASN A 301 2.94 10.78 4.98
N LEU A 302 4.25 10.58 5.20
CA LEU A 302 5.22 10.53 4.10
C LEU A 302 4.97 9.33 3.18
N GLU A 303 4.77 8.14 3.74
CA GLU A 303 4.58 6.91 2.97
C GLU A 303 3.27 6.94 2.19
N ILE A 304 2.14 7.23 2.84
CA ILE A 304 0.84 7.19 2.18
C ILE A 304 0.70 8.32 1.18
N LYS A 305 1.12 9.54 1.51
CA LYS A 305 1.10 10.65 0.54
C LYS A 305 2.06 10.38 -0.63
N GLY A 306 3.28 9.94 -0.34
CA GLY A 306 4.27 9.62 -1.36
C GLY A 306 3.77 8.54 -2.33
N ASP A 307 3.03 7.56 -1.82
CA ASP A 307 2.39 6.51 -2.60
C ASP A 307 1.19 7.01 -3.43
N ILE A 308 0.33 7.86 -2.85
CA ILE A 308 -0.74 8.55 -3.60
C ILE A 308 -0.14 9.33 -4.77
N ASP A 309 0.94 10.07 -4.54
CA ASP A 309 1.64 10.82 -5.59
C ASP A 309 2.25 9.85 -6.62
N ALA A 310 2.80 8.72 -6.17
CA ALA A 310 3.39 7.70 -7.03
C ALA A 310 2.37 7.03 -7.96
N HIS A 311 1.12 6.95 -7.52
CA HIS A 311 0.04 6.26 -8.23
C HIS A 311 -0.78 7.18 -9.15
N GLN A 312 -0.38 8.44 -9.37
CA GLN A 312 -1.04 9.36 -10.32
C GLN A 312 -0.74 8.98 -11.79
N TYR A 313 -1.22 7.82 -12.24
CA TYR A 313 -0.87 7.24 -13.54
C TYR A 313 -1.69 7.77 -14.72
N ILE A 314 -2.74 8.56 -14.45
CA ILE A 314 -3.58 9.19 -15.47
C ILE A 314 -3.08 10.63 -15.68
N PRO A 315 -2.26 10.88 -16.72
CA PRO A 315 -1.65 12.19 -16.95
C PRO A 315 -2.70 13.30 -17.16
N GLY A 316 -2.33 14.52 -16.79
CA GLY A 316 -3.16 15.72 -17.01
C GLY A 316 -4.39 15.87 -16.10
N VAL A 317 -4.67 14.91 -15.21
CA VAL A 317 -5.80 15.00 -14.27
C VAL A 317 -5.43 15.76 -13.00
N PHE A 318 -4.40 15.30 -12.30
CA PHE A 318 -3.93 15.87 -11.03
C PHE A 318 -2.40 15.92 -11.00
N PRO A 319 -1.78 17.04 -10.57
CA PRO A 319 -0.33 17.18 -10.58
C PRO A 319 0.29 16.34 -9.45
N GLY A 320 1.13 15.36 -9.79
CA GLY A 320 1.84 14.56 -8.78
C GLY A 320 2.90 13.59 -9.33
N ALA A 321 2.76 13.15 -10.58
CA ALA A 321 3.74 12.28 -11.24
C ALA A 321 4.02 12.76 -12.65
N ASP A 322 4.77 13.86 -12.74
CA ASP A 322 5.22 14.44 -14.00
C ASP A 322 6.08 13.46 -14.82
N ILE A 323 6.29 13.78 -16.10
CA ILE A 323 7.14 12.98 -16.98
C ILE A 323 8.53 12.67 -16.39
N ASN A 324 9.12 13.60 -15.62
CA ASN A 324 10.44 13.41 -15.01
C ASN A 324 10.45 12.30 -13.95
N ARG A 325 9.34 12.12 -13.23
CA ARG A 325 9.17 10.99 -12.32
C ARG A 325 8.96 9.69 -13.10
N GLN A 326 8.12 9.70 -14.13
CA GLN A 326 7.76 8.51 -14.90
C GLN A 326 8.94 7.92 -15.70
N THR A 327 9.97 8.72 -16.01
CA THR A 327 11.20 8.21 -16.65
C THR A 327 12.06 7.36 -15.71
N VAL A 328 11.98 7.59 -14.40
CA VAL A 328 12.80 6.89 -13.39
C VAL A 328 12.02 5.94 -12.50
N ALA A 329 10.70 5.91 -12.60
CA ALA A 329 9.82 5.03 -11.83
C ALA A 329 8.90 4.24 -12.76
N GLN A 330 9.06 2.91 -12.79
CA GLN A 330 8.30 2.00 -13.65
C GLN A 330 7.31 1.12 -12.89
N HIS A 331 7.09 1.35 -11.59
CA HIS A 331 6.07 0.60 -10.83
C HIS A 331 4.68 0.69 -11.47
N SER A 332 4.37 1.83 -12.10
CA SER A 332 3.14 2.06 -12.86
C SER A 332 2.87 0.98 -13.91
N MET A 333 3.91 0.46 -14.55
CA MET A 333 3.81 -0.57 -15.59
C MET A 333 3.18 -1.86 -15.05
N HIS A 334 3.32 -2.10 -13.75
CA HIS A 334 2.64 -3.19 -13.06
C HIS A 334 1.12 -3.09 -13.24
N HIS A 335 0.56 -1.94 -12.90
CA HIS A 335 -0.87 -1.67 -12.95
C HIS A 335 -1.42 -1.56 -14.38
N PHE A 336 -0.53 -1.56 -15.38
CA PHE A 336 -0.86 -1.70 -16.80
C PHE A 336 -0.72 -3.14 -17.31
N GLY A 337 -0.83 -4.13 -16.44
CA GLY A 337 -1.05 -5.53 -16.84
C GLY A 337 0.21 -6.35 -17.05
N ARG A 338 1.39 -5.74 -16.94
CA ARG A 338 2.67 -6.46 -16.90
C ARG A 338 2.92 -6.77 -15.43
N LEU A 339 2.86 -8.01 -14.96
CA LEU A 339 3.11 -8.38 -13.56
C LEU A 339 4.43 -7.87 -12.94
N LYS A 340 5.32 -7.28 -13.76
CA LYS A 340 6.63 -6.75 -13.37
C LYS A 340 6.67 -5.24 -13.64
N PRO A 341 7.35 -4.44 -12.79
CA PRO A 341 8.19 -4.88 -11.68
C PRO A 341 7.41 -5.25 -10.41
N TYR A 342 8.00 -6.10 -9.57
CA TYR A 342 7.52 -6.41 -8.23
C TYR A 342 8.16 -5.52 -7.15
N SER A 343 9.30 -4.88 -7.41
CA SER A 343 9.85 -3.88 -6.50
C SER A 343 9.12 -2.52 -6.58
N PHE A 344 9.64 -1.50 -5.88
CA PHE A 344 9.24 -0.10 -6.07
C PHE A 344 9.57 0.45 -7.47
N GLY A 345 10.32 -0.30 -8.29
CA GLY A 345 10.50 -0.02 -9.71
C GLY A 345 11.25 1.25 -10.03
N MET A 346 12.11 1.74 -9.13
CA MET A 346 12.93 2.93 -9.35
C MET A 346 14.31 2.58 -9.91
N GLY A 347 14.76 3.39 -10.87
CA GLY A 347 16.07 3.30 -11.50
C GLY A 347 16.70 4.67 -11.67
N ALA A 348 17.14 5.27 -10.55
CA ALA A 348 17.78 6.58 -10.54
C ALA A 348 19.14 6.61 -11.28
N ASP A 349 19.79 5.45 -11.46
CA ASP A 349 21.04 5.27 -12.20
C ASP A 349 20.85 4.90 -13.68
N LYS A 350 19.60 4.75 -14.13
CA LYS A 350 19.29 4.27 -15.48
C LYS A 350 19.37 5.40 -16.52
N PRO A 351 19.66 5.06 -17.79
CA PRO A 351 19.70 6.06 -18.86
C PRO A 351 18.38 6.82 -18.99
N GLY A 352 18.45 8.14 -19.22
CA GLY A 352 17.28 9.01 -19.36
C GLY A 352 16.71 9.54 -18.04
N ALA A 353 17.34 9.22 -16.90
CA ALA A 353 16.97 9.80 -15.62
C ALA A 353 17.21 11.32 -15.58
N ASN A 354 16.18 12.08 -15.16
CA ASN A 354 16.31 13.52 -15.01
C ASN A 354 17.19 13.86 -13.79
N GLU A 355 18.28 14.61 -13.99
CA GLU A 355 19.25 14.93 -12.93
C GLU A 355 18.66 15.72 -11.75
N ASP A 356 17.74 16.65 -12.03
CA ASP A 356 17.09 17.44 -10.97
C ASP A 356 16.18 16.56 -10.12
N TYR A 357 15.50 15.60 -10.73
CA TYR A 357 14.71 14.62 -10.01
C TYR A 357 15.60 13.69 -9.18
N VAL A 358 16.69 13.15 -9.75
CA VAL A 358 17.65 12.30 -9.04
C VAL A 358 18.25 13.03 -7.84
N ARG A 359 18.54 14.34 -7.95
CA ARG A 359 19.00 15.17 -6.83
C ARG A 359 18.00 15.23 -5.67
N LYS A 360 16.69 15.19 -5.94
CA LYS A 360 15.65 15.14 -4.90
C LYS A 360 15.66 13.82 -4.13
N LEU A 361 16.16 12.74 -4.73
CA LEU A 361 16.22 11.42 -4.12
C LEU A 361 17.44 11.22 -3.20
N LYS A 362 18.32 12.22 -3.01
CA LYS A 362 19.60 12.08 -2.30
C LYS A 362 19.52 11.54 -0.87
N TYR A 363 18.37 11.68 -0.21
CA TYR A 363 18.15 11.19 1.16
C TYR A 363 17.59 9.76 1.22
N LEU A 364 17.22 9.19 0.08
CA LEU A 364 16.81 7.80 0.01
C LEU A 364 18.04 6.88 -0.03
N PRO A 365 17.98 5.71 0.63
CA PRO A 365 19.01 4.69 0.51
C PRO A 365 19.11 4.17 -0.93
N GLU A 366 20.28 3.65 -1.27
CA GLU A 366 20.59 3.16 -2.62
C GLU A 366 19.65 2.03 -3.06
N GLU A 367 19.26 1.18 -2.11
CA GLU A 367 18.34 0.06 -2.28
C GLU A 367 16.94 0.50 -2.72
N LEU A 368 16.52 1.73 -2.38
CA LEU A 368 15.25 2.29 -2.84
C LEU A 368 15.40 3.09 -4.14
N LYS A 369 16.46 3.91 -4.25
CA LYS A 369 16.73 4.71 -5.46
C LYS A 369 16.88 3.85 -6.71
N ASN A 370 17.50 2.68 -6.57
CA ASN A 370 17.75 1.71 -7.63
C ASN A 370 17.06 0.38 -7.31
N SER A 371 15.83 0.48 -6.81
CA SER A 371 15.02 -0.67 -6.41
C SER A 371 14.81 -1.68 -7.54
N ILE A 372 14.86 -1.26 -8.80
CA ILE A 372 14.67 -2.14 -9.95
C ILE A 372 15.75 -3.22 -10.11
N ARG A 373 16.94 -3.05 -9.52
CA ARG A 373 18.03 -4.04 -9.64
C ARG A 373 17.60 -5.44 -9.18
N ILE A 374 16.77 -5.54 -8.14
CA ILE A 374 16.26 -6.83 -7.67
C ILE A 374 15.33 -7.50 -8.69
N ASP A 375 14.55 -6.71 -9.45
CA ASP A 375 13.72 -7.25 -10.53
C ASP A 375 14.57 -7.77 -11.69
N GLU A 376 15.68 -7.09 -12.01
CA GLU A 376 16.62 -7.51 -13.07
C GLU A 376 17.44 -8.74 -12.67
N GLU A 377 17.79 -8.89 -11.39
CA GLU A 377 18.56 -10.04 -10.88
C GLU A 377 17.69 -11.30 -10.70
N LEU A 378 16.47 -11.14 -10.18
CA LEU A 378 15.62 -12.29 -9.83
C LEU A 378 14.65 -12.69 -10.95
N ASP A 379 14.34 -11.77 -11.86
CA ASP A 379 13.35 -11.95 -12.90
C ASP A 379 13.85 -11.44 -14.26
N ASP A 380 13.21 -11.85 -15.35
CA ASP A 380 13.56 -11.36 -16.70
C ASP A 380 13.01 -9.93 -16.95
N PHE A 381 13.19 -9.01 -16.02
CA PHE A 381 12.75 -7.63 -16.17
C PHE A 381 13.71 -6.85 -17.07
N GLU A 382 13.15 -6.04 -17.97
CA GLU A 382 13.90 -5.16 -18.88
C GLU A 382 13.45 -3.71 -18.68
N TRP A 383 14.40 -2.83 -18.32
CA TRP A 383 14.15 -1.41 -18.09
C TRP A 383 13.58 -0.69 -19.31
N ASN A 384 14.21 -0.81 -20.48
CA ASN A 384 13.82 -0.10 -21.70
C ASN A 384 12.81 -0.89 -22.54
N SER A 385 11.69 -1.27 -21.94
CA SER A 385 10.66 -2.02 -22.66
C SER A 385 9.82 -1.13 -23.59
N LYS A 386 9.34 -1.71 -24.70
CA LYS A 386 8.40 -1.02 -25.62
C LYS A 386 7.18 -0.45 -24.88
N MET A 387 6.67 -1.17 -23.90
CA MET A 387 5.48 -0.77 -23.14
C MET A 387 5.74 0.51 -22.32
N HIS A 388 6.90 0.61 -21.66
CA HIS A 388 7.26 1.83 -20.92
C HIS A 388 7.47 3.00 -21.89
N ALA A 389 8.11 2.78 -23.04
CA ALA A 389 8.25 3.80 -24.07
C ALA A 389 6.88 4.29 -24.61
N ASP A 390 5.92 3.39 -24.82
CA ASP A 390 4.56 3.74 -25.22
C ASP A 390 3.82 4.53 -24.11
N TYR A 391 4.03 4.16 -22.83
CA TYR A 391 3.49 4.89 -21.69
C TYR A 391 4.06 6.31 -21.59
N LEU A 392 5.37 6.49 -21.76
CA LEU A 392 6.00 7.82 -21.74
C LEU A 392 5.45 8.71 -22.87
N LYS A 393 5.23 8.18 -24.07
CA LYS A 393 4.57 8.91 -25.16
C LYS A 393 3.14 9.33 -24.79
N LEU A 394 2.41 8.48 -24.07
CA LEU A 394 1.08 8.81 -23.58
C LEU A 394 1.14 9.95 -22.56
N VAL A 395 2.08 9.91 -21.61
CA VAL A 395 2.29 10.99 -20.64
C VAL A 395 2.65 12.30 -21.35
N GLU A 396 3.61 12.27 -22.28
CA GLU A 396 4.04 13.42 -23.06
C GLU A 396 2.88 14.06 -23.85
N LYS A 397 1.98 13.25 -24.42
CA LYS A 397 0.79 13.75 -25.12
C LYS A 397 -0.13 14.61 -24.23
N TYR A 398 -0.24 14.31 -22.94
CA TYR A 398 -1.18 14.98 -22.02
C TYR A 398 -0.52 15.97 -21.05
N GLU A 399 0.81 15.92 -20.88
CA GLU A 399 1.56 16.80 -19.96
C GLU A 399 2.64 17.63 -20.66
N GLY A 400 2.97 17.33 -21.91
CA GLY A 400 3.96 18.08 -22.69
C GLY A 400 3.54 19.53 -22.96
N PRO A 401 4.50 20.41 -23.29
CA PRO A 401 4.18 21.77 -23.71
C PRO A 401 3.27 21.73 -24.94
N GLN A 402 2.08 22.31 -24.83
CA GLN A 402 1.13 22.50 -25.94
C GLN A 402 1.49 23.71 -26.79
#